data_AF-A0A3S9NUC8-F1
#
_entry.id   AF-A0A3S9NUC8-F1
#
_cell.length_a   1.000
_cell.length_b   1.000
_cell.length_c   1.000
_cell.angle_alpha   90.00
_cell.angle_beta   90.00
_cell.angle_gamma   90.00
#
_symmetry.space_group_name_H-M   'P 1'
#
loop_
_entity.id
_entity.type
_entity.pdbx_description
1 polymer ?
#
loop_
_entity_poly.entity_id
_entity_poly.type
_entity_poly.pdbx_seq_one_letter_code
_entity_poly.pdbx_strand_id
1 'polypeptide(L)'
;MKNIFILMVSLFLCCCDREGPEPSDEGKIIGTWENGFESSINLDGSFIDSIRPCRNIPFVIFRSDSSLFYQLRKSGGPQLCLPDTTFAANGSWERLRNEKYRFFLKNNTLGEPDTIIEPVRIYFTSEADIMKIQFEPVVDNGIDKPFYFETTFFRKNE
;
A
#
# COMPACT_ATOMS: atom_id res chain seq x y z
N MET A 1 -7.70 -41.45 53.59
CA MET A 1 -7.04 -41.33 52.27
C MET A 1 -7.99 -41.82 51.19
N LYS A 2 -8.57 -40.90 50.42
CA LYS A 2 -9.13 -41.15 49.08
C LYS A 2 -9.32 -39.79 48.40
N ASN A 3 -8.38 -39.47 47.51
CA ASN A 3 -8.44 -38.31 46.63
C ASN A 3 -9.52 -38.57 45.58
N ILE A 4 -10.47 -37.65 45.40
CA ILE A 4 -11.23 -37.53 44.16
C ILE A 4 -11.19 -36.05 43.77
N PHE A 5 -10.25 -35.76 42.89
CA PHE A 5 -10.13 -34.52 42.13
C PHE A 5 -10.79 -34.80 40.78
N ILE A 6 -11.92 -34.17 40.45
CA ILE A 6 -12.38 -34.04 39.06
C ILE A 6 -12.85 -32.60 38.85
N LEU A 7 -11.93 -31.83 38.29
CA LEU A 7 -12.20 -30.58 37.57
C LEU A 7 -12.93 -30.93 36.26
N MET A 8 -14.10 -30.34 36.02
CA MET A 8 -14.58 -30.08 34.66
C MET A 8 -15.16 -28.67 34.62
N VAL A 9 -14.26 -27.71 34.39
CA VAL A 9 -14.64 -26.39 33.91
C VAL A 9 -14.63 -26.48 32.39
N SER A 10 -15.79 -26.77 31.81
CA SER A 10 -16.01 -26.72 30.36
C SER A 10 -16.20 -25.26 29.96
N LEU A 11 -15.11 -24.49 29.88
CA LEU A 11 -15.11 -23.23 29.15
C LEU A 11 -15.13 -23.59 27.66
N PHE A 12 -16.34 -23.63 27.07
CA PHE A 12 -16.51 -23.42 25.64
C PHE A 12 -16.10 -21.97 25.33
N LEU A 13 -14.80 -21.75 25.17
CA LEU A 13 -14.31 -20.63 24.37
C LEU A 13 -14.73 -20.92 22.94
N CYS A 14 -15.83 -20.30 22.49
CA CYS A 14 -15.95 -19.94 21.08
C CYS A 14 -14.69 -19.16 20.72
N CYS A 15 -13.69 -19.84 20.16
CA CYS A 15 -12.70 -19.21 19.32
C CYS A 15 -13.45 -18.70 18.09
N CYS A 16 -14.11 -17.55 18.23
CA CYS A 16 -14.23 -16.67 17.09
C CYS A 16 -12.78 -16.33 16.72
N ASP A 17 -12.32 -16.80 15.57
CA ASP A 17 -11.13 -16.31 14.90
C ASP A 17 -11.23 -14.79 14.82
N ARG A 18 -10.72 -14.12 15.85
CA ARG A 18 -10.37 -12.71 15.78
C ARG A 18 -9.01 -12.66 15.12
N GLU A 19 -9.00 -12.87 13.81
CA GLU A 19 -8.04 -12.16 12.96
C GLU A 19 -8.41 -10.67 13.00
N GLY A 20 -8.14 -10.06 14.16
CA GLY A 20 -7.94 -8.62 14.23
C GLY A 20 -6.61 -8.31 13.54
N PRO A 21 -6.49 -7.15 12.88
CA PRO A 21 -5.21 -6.75 12.31
C PRO A 21 -4.14 -6.77 13.41
N GLU A 22 -3.01 -7.45 13.17
CA GLU A 22 -1.89 -7.37 14.12
C GLU A 22 -1.49 -5.89 14.29
N PRO A 23 -1.39 -5.39 15.54
CA PRO A 23 -1.02 -4.00 15.82
C PRO A 23 0.37 -3.61 15.31
N SER A 24 1.24 -4.60 15.04
CA SER A 24 2.65 -4.43 14.67
C SER A 24 2.84 -3.78 13.29
N ASP A 25 1.88 -3.91 12.37
CA ASP A 25 2.01 -3.40 10.99
C ASP A 25 1.41 -2.01 10.78
N GLU A 26 0.50 -1.56 11.65
CA GLU A 26 -0.19 -0.28 11.46
C GLU A 26 0.77 0.90 11.59
N GLY A 27 1.76 0.80 12.48
CA GLY A 27 2.84 1.78 12.58
C GLY A 27 3.81 1.77 11.41
N LYS A 28 3.87 0.69 10.61
CA LYS A 28 4.85 0.58 9.52
C LYS A 28 4.50 1.46 8.35
N ILE A 29 3.22 1.71 8.05
CA ILE A 29 2.84 2.58 6.92
C ILE A 29 3.11 4.05 7.21
N ILE A 30 3.14 4.46 8.48
CA ILE A 30 3.35 5.85 8.88
C ILE A 30 4.74 6.32 8.47
N GLY A 31 4.80 7.47 7.80
CA GLY A 31 6.05 8.07 7.35
C GLY A 31 5.93 8.75 6.00
N THR A 32 7.08 9.29 5.57
CA THR A 32 7.27 9.87 4.25
C THR A 32 7.90 8.83 3.34
N TRP A 33 7.24 8.53 2.23
CA TRP A 33 7.65 7.49 1.28
C TRP A 33 8.04 8.11 -0.04
N GLU A 34 9.32 8.01 -0.38
CA GLU A 34 9.86 8.42 -1.67
C GLU A 34 9.86 7.24 -2.63
N ASN A 35 9.50 7.51 -3.87
CA ASN A 35 9.45 6.47 -4.88
C ASN A 35 10.85 5.91 -5.18
N GLY A 36 10.95 4.60 -5.27
CA GLY A 36 12.08 3.90 -5.85
C GLY A 36 11.83 3.66 -7.33
N PHE A 37 11.35 2.45 -7.63
CA PHE A 37 11.14 1.94 -8.98
C PHE A 37 9.76 1.29 -9.12
N GLU A 38 9.26 1.28 -10.35
CA GLU A 38 8.06 0.54 -10.76
C GLU A 38 8.49 -0.68 -11.57
N SER A 39 7.81 -1.80 -11.36
CA SER A 39 8.02 -3.04 -12.09
C SER A 39 6.71 -3.53 -12.69
N SER A 40 6.76 -3.95 -13.95
CA SER A 40 5.64 -4.65 -14.60
C SER A 40 5.88 -6.14 -14.51
N ILE A 41 4.94 -6.85 -13.87
CA ILE A 41 5.08 -8.28 -13.54
C ILE A 41 3.89 -9.01 -14.16
N ASN A 42 4.16 -10.04 -14.96
CA ASN A 42 3.12 -10.94 -15.50
C ASN A 42 2.38 -11.62 -14.36
N LEU A 43 1.15 -12.10 -14.60
CA LEU A 43 0.39 -12.84 -13.58
C LEU A 43 1.06 -14.14 -13.10
N ASP A 44 2.00 -14.70 -13.87
CA ASP A 44 2.81 -15.86 -13.48
C ASP A 44 4.03 -15.50 -12.61
N GLY A 45 4.23 -14.20 -12.30
CA GLY A 45 5.34 -13.68 -11.51
C GLY A 45 6.60 -13.38 -12.31
N SER A 46 6.62 -13.66 -13.63
CA SER A 46 7.77 -13.32 -14.48
C SER A 46 7.87 -11.81 -14.71
N PHE A 47 9.08 -11.29 -14.66
CA PHE A 47 9.36 -9.88 -14.92
C PHE A 47 9.23 -9.57 -16.42
N ILE A 48 8.49 -8.52 -16.75
CA ILE A 48 8.37 -8.01 -18.12
C ILE A 48 9.47 -7.00 -18.37
N ASP A 49 9.52 -5.97 -17.52
CA ASP A 49 10.45 -4.87 -17.66
C ASP A 49 10.54 -4.08 -16.34
N SER A 50 11.67 -3.39 -16.15
CA SER A 50 11.88 -2.43 -15.07
C SER A 50 12.24 -1.09 -15.71
N ILE A 51 11.30 -0.15 -15.82
CA ILE A 51 11.58 1.11 -16.53
C ILE A 51 11.07 2.36 -15.81
N ARG A 52 12.01 3.32 -15.81
CA ARG A 52 11.91 4.77 -15.55
C ARG A 52 11.74 5.14 -14.08
N PRO A 53 12.82 5.63 -13.43
CA PRO A 53 12.62 6.58 -12.35
C PRO A 53 11.64 7.67 -12.83
N CYS A 54 10.66 7.98 -11.97
CA CYS A 54 9.80 9.17 -12.08
C CYS A 54 8.64 9.16 -13.09
N ARG A 55 8.19 8.04 -13.67
CA ARG A 55 7.00 8.05 -14.54
C ARG A 55 5.73 7.71 -13.75
N ASN A 56 4.87 8.70 -13.47
CA ASN A 56 3.58 8.53 -12.79
C ASN A 56 3.67 7.85 -11.41
N ILE A 57 4.86 7.84 -10.80
CA ILE A 57 5.07 7.18 -9.51
C ILE A 57 4.77 8.18 -8.39
N PRO A 58 3.96 7.82 -7.38
CA PRO A 58 3.58 8.77 -6.36
C PRO A 58 4.67 8.98 -5.32
N PHE A 59 4.63 10.16 -4.72
CA PHE A 59 5.17 10.46 -3.41
C PHE A 59 4.01 10.45 -2.42
N VAL A 60 4.16 9.74 -1.30
CA VAL A 60 3.07 9.55 -0.36
C VAL A 60 3.55 9.81 1.07
N ILE A 61 2.77 10.58 1.83
CA ILE A 61 2.97 10.78 3.27
C ILE A 61 1.76 10.20 3.97
N PHE A 62 1.98 9.25 4.87
CA PHE A 62 0.96 8.72 5.77
C PHE A 62 1.21 9.23 7.18
N ARG A 63 0.18 9.79 7.82
CA ARG A 63 0.25 10.31 9.18
C ARG A 63 -0.56 9.48 10.15
N SER A 64 -0.18 9.52 11.43
CA SER A 64 -0.81 8.75 12.52
C SER A 64 -2.26 9.15 12.80
N ASP A 65 -2.69 10.34 12.36
CA ASP A 65 -4.07 10.81 12.41
C ASP A 65 -4.95 10.29 11.25
N SER A 66 -4.47 9.28 10.51
CA SER A 66 -5.11 8.74 9.31
C SER A 66 -5.20 9.69 8.12
N SER A 67 -4.52 10.85 8.16
CA SER A 67 -4.39 11.72 6.99
C SER A 67 -3.30 11.23 6.03
N LEU A 68 -3.48 11.50 4.74
CA LEU A 68 -2.48 11.25 3.70
C LEU A 68 -2.26 12.48 2.82
N PHE A 69 -1.04 12.62 2.31
CA PHE A 69 -0.73 13.45 1.15
C PHE A 69 -0.23 12.58 0.01
N TYR A 70 -0.77 12.75 -1.18
CA TYR A 70 -0.43 11.99 -2.38
C TYR A 70 -0.09 12.95 -3.51
N GLN A 71 1.05 12.77 -4.15
CA GLN A 71 1.47 13.59 -5.27
C GLN A 71 2.14 12.74 -6.34
N LEU A 72 1.71 12.87 -7.60
CA LEU A 72 2.43 12.23 -8.69
C LEU A 72 3.76 12.93 -8.93
N ARG A 73 4.77 12.17 -9.36
CA ARG A 73 6.04 12.71 -9.85
C ARG A 73 6.20 12.42 -11.33
N LYS A 74 6.86 13.34 -12.03
CA LYS A 74 7.21 13.23 -13.44
C LYS A 74 8.72 13.34 -13.63
N SER A 75 9.20 12.79 -14.74
CA SER A 75 10.60 12.93 -15.17
C SER A 75 10.92 14.39 -15.48
N GLY A 76 11.83 14.99 -14.71
CA GLY A 76 12.41 16.31 -14.97
C GLY A 76 13.73 16.26 -15.74
N GLY A 77 14.24 15.06 -16.04
CA GLY A 77 15.52 14.82 -16.70
C GLY A 77 16.04 13.41 -16.40
N PRO A 78 17.25 13.05 -16.84
CA PRO A 78 17.87 11.78 -16.46
C PRO A 78 17.97 11.69 -14.93
N GLN A 79 17.30 10.70 -14.34
CA GLN A 79 17.30 10.42 -12.89
C GLN A 79 16.72 11.53 -11.99
N LEU A 80 16.08 12.56 -12.53
CA LEU A 80 15.46 13.63 -11.75
C LEU A 80 13.94 13.46 -11.71
N CYS A 81 13.39 13.26 -10.51
CA CYS A 81 11.93 13.24 -10.29
C CYS A 81 11.48 14.61 -9.78
N LEU A 82 10.63 15.28 -10.55
CA LEU A 82 10.01 16.54 -10.13
C LEU A 82 8.56 16.28 -9.71
N PRO A 83 8.06 17.00 -8.69
CA PRO A 83 6.64 17.05 -8.38
C PRO A 83 5.81 17.34 -9.63
N ASP A 84 4.78 16.54 -9.88
CA ASP A 84 3.77 16.89 -10.86
C ASP A 84 2.66 17.68 -10.16
N THR A 85 2.65 18.98 -10.41
CA THR A 85 1.70 19.91 -9.79
C THR A 85 0.27 19.73 -10.31
N THR A 86 0.07 18.94 -11.36
CA THR A 86 -1.25 18.59 -11.90
C THR A 86 -2.02 17.66 -10.98
N PHE A 87 -1.32 16.83 -10.19
CA PHE A 87 -1.94 15.86 -9.30
C PHE A 87 -1.28 15.85 -7.93
N ALA A 88 -1.82 16.67 -7.03
CA ALA A 88 -1.49 16.69 -5.62
C ALA A 88 -2.79 16.74 -4.80
N ALA A 89 -3.00 15.70 -3.99
CA ALA A 89 -4.23 15.50 -3.24
C ALA A 89 -3.93 15.32 -1.75
N ASN A 90 -4.75 15.95 -0.92
CA ASN A 90 -4.85 15.63 0.50
C ASN A 90 -5.98 14.61 0.66
N GLY A 91 -5.86 13.74 1.65
CA GLY A 91 -6.81 12.64 1.80
C GLY A 91 -6.77 12.00 3.17
N SER A 92 -7.44 10.86 3.25
CA SER A 92 -7.39 9.96 4.40
C SER A 92 -7.14 8.53 3.94
N TRP A 93 -6.50 7.74 4.78
CA TRP A 93 -6.24 6.34 4.53
C TRP A 93 -6.90 5.48 5.61
N GLU A 94 -7.32 4.27 5.22
CA GLU A 94 -7.82 3.27 6.16
C GLU A 94 -7.21 1.90 5.87
N ARG A 95 -6.94 1.14 6.93
CA ARG A 95 -6.52 -0.26 6.83
C ARG A 95 -7.77 -1.13 6.82
N LEU A 96 -7.93 -1.96 5.79
CA LEU A 96 -9.10 -2.83 5.63
C LEU A 96 -8.92 -4.20 6.30
N ARG A 97 -7.68 -4.73 6.32
CA ARG A 97 -7.13 -5.99 6.92
C ARG A 97 -6.16 -6.65 5.92
N ASN A 98 -5.30 -7.56 6.37
CA ASN A 98 -4.45 -8.43 5.53
C ASN A 98 -3.78 -7.70 4.36
N GLU A 99 -2.84 -6.79 4.64
CA GLU A 99 -2.14 -5.97 3.64
C GLU A 99 -3.03 -5.05 2.79
N LYS A 100 -4.35 -5.01 2.98
CA LYS A 100 -5.26 -4.15 2.23
C LYS A 100 -5.46 -2.81 2.90
N TYR A 101 -5.38 -1.77 2.07
CA TYR A 101 -5.57 -0.38 2.44
C TYR A 101 -6.48 0.28 1.42
N ARG A 102 -7.14 1.36 1.83
CA ARG A 102 -7.91 2.23 0.95
C ARG A 102 -7.47 3.68 1.17
N PHE A 103 -7.26 4.39 0.07
CA PHE A 103 -6.90 5.81 0.08
C PHE A 103 -8.07 6.61 -0.48
N PHE A 104 -8.50 7.62 0.26
CA PHE A 104 -9.50 8.60 -0.16
C PHE A 104 -8.79 9.89 -0.50
N LEU A 105 -8.65 10.20 -1.77
CA LEU A 105 -7.99 11.40 -2.26
C LEU A 105 -9.03 12.46 -2.59
N LYS A 106 -8.98 13.58 -1.87
CA LYS A 106 -9.79 14.75 -2.20
C LYS A 106 -9.14 15.49 -3.35
N ASN A 107 -9.87 15.68 -4.44
CA ASN A 107 -9.33 16.41 -5.57
C ASN A 107 -9.43 17.91 -5.30
N ASN A 108 -8.30 18.61 -5.42
CA ASN A 108 -8.24 20.06 -5.23
C ASN A 108 -8.38 20.82 -6.56
N THR A 109 -8.51 20.11 -7.69
CA THR A 109 -8.68 20.69 -9.03
C THR A 109 -10.16 20.86 -9.34
N LEU A 110 -10.54 22.06 -9.78
CA LEU A 110 -11.93 22.42 -10.05
C LEU A 110 -12.52 21.52 -11.16
N GLY A 111 -13.54 20.72 -10.82
CA GLY A 111 -14.27 19.87 -11.77
C GLY A 111 -13.82 18.41 -11.84
N GLU A 112 -12.80 18.02 -11.08
CA GLU A 112 -12.36 16.63 -11.02
C GLU A 112 -12.98 15.90 -9.81
N PRO A 113 -13.39 14.63 -9.94
CA PRO A 113 -13.99 13.88 -8.85
C PRO A 113 -12.94 13.48 -7.80
N ASP A 114 -13.40 13.32 -6.56
CA ASP A 114 -12.64 12.62 -5.53
C ASP A 114 -12.30 11.21 -6.01
N THR A 115 -11.10 10.75 -5.68
CA THR A 115 -10.57 9.46 -6.14
C THR A 115 -10.41 8.51 -4.98
N ILE A 116 -10.89 7.28 -5.13
CA ILE A 116 -10.61 6.18 -4.20
C ILE A 116 -9.58 5.26 -4.86
N ILE A 117 -8.50 4.96 -4.15
CA ILE A 117 -7.49 3.99 -4.58
C ILE A 117 -7.52 2.81 -3.61
N GLU A 118 -7.70 1.61 -4.14
CA GLU A 118 -7.64 0.35 -3.40
C GLU A 118 -6.55 -0.54 -4.00
N PRO A 119 -5.30 -0.48 -3.51
CA PRO A 119 -4.27 -1.41 -3.95
C PRO A 119 -4.65 -2.85 -3.62
N VAL A 120 -4.16 -3.80 -4.42
CA VAL A 120 -4.32 -5.24 -4.17
C VAL A 120 -3.71 -5.61 -2.82
N ARG A 121 -2.52 -5.08 -2.54
CA ARG A 121 -1.83 -5.21 -1.26
C ARG A 121 -0.75 -4.15 -1.08
N ILE A 122 -0.44 -3.86 0.18
CA ILE A 122 0.71 -3.09 0.64
C ILE A 122 1.47 -3.93 1.66
N TYR A 123 2.76 -4.15 1.40
CA TYR A 123 3.61 -4.95 2.26
C TYR A 123 4.96 -4.28 2.48
N PHE A 124 5.61 -4.64 3.58
CA PHE A 124 6.84 -4.01 4.06
C PHE A 124 7.97 -5.04 4.12
N THR A 125 9.21 -4.62 3.86
CA THR A 125 10.37 -5.47 4.18
C THR A 125 10.54 -5.61 5.69
N SER A 126 11.38 -6.55 6.12
CA SER A 126 11.64 -6.84 7.54
C SER A 126 12.12 -5.63 8.35
N GLU A 127 12.75 -4.65 7.69
CA GLU A 127 13.27 -3.42 8.30
C GLU A 127 12.26 -2.26 8.27
N ALA A 128 11.09 -2.42 7.63
CA ALA A 128 10.07 -1.39 7.44
C ALA A 128 10.56 -0.09 6.76
N ASP A 129 11.73 -0.11 6.12
CA ASP A 129 12.27 1.01 5.34
C ASP A 129 11.92 0.93 3.86
N ILE A 130 11.37 -0.22 3.43
CA ILE A 130 10.86 -0.42 2.09
C ILE A 130 9.40 -0.83 2.16
N MET A 131 8.56 -0.08 1.47
CA MET A 131 7.16 -0.39 1.24
C MET A 131 6.96 -0.76 -0.22
N LYS A 132 6.10 -1.74 -0.47
CA LYS A 132 5.70 -2.11 -1.82
C LYS A 132 4.19 -2.05 -1.94
N ILE A 133 3.71 -1.37 -2.98
CA ILE A 133 2.29 -1.28 -3.31
C ILE A 133 2.07 -2.02 -4.61
N GLN A 134 1.19 -3.02 -4.59
CA GLN A 134 0.74 -3.74 -5.77
C GLN A 134 -0.63 -3.22 -6.18
N PHE A 135 -0.76 -2.83 -7.45
CA PHE A 135 -2.02 -2.39 -8.03
C PHE A 135 -2.73 -3.51 -8.77
N GLU A 136 -4.00 -3.28 -9.12
CA GLU A 136 -4.79 -4.24 -9.89
C GLU A 136 -4.13 -4.53 -11.26
N PRO A 137 -4.27 -5.76 -11.77
CA PRO A 137 -3.72 -6.11 -13.06
C PRO A 137 -4.41 -5.33 -14.18
N VAL A 138 -3.64 -4.88 -15.14
CA VAL A 138 -4.15 -4.27 -16.37
C VAL A 138 -4.61 -5.38 -17.30
N VAL A 139 -5.93 -5.46 -17.50
CA VAL A 139 -6.58 -6.36 -18.46
C VAL A 139 -7.25 -5.49 -19.51
N ASP A 140 -6.55 -5.22 -20.61
CA ASP A 140 -7.05 -4.49 -21.77
C ASP A 140 -6.87 -5.34 -23.03
N ASN A 141 -7.79 -5.21 -23.99
CA ASN A 141 -7.81 -5.97 -25.24
C ASN A 141 -6.58 -5.73 -26.13
N GLY A 142 -5.78 -4.69 -25.85
CA GLY A 142 -4.52 -4.39 -26.53
C GLY A 142 -3.26 -4.97 -25.87
N ILE A 143 -3.38 -5.71 -24.77
CA ILE A 143 -2.25 -6.26 -24.01
C ILE A 143 -2.19 -7.78 -24.19
N ASP A 144 -1.10 -8.27 -24.79
CA ASP A 144 -0.91 -9.70 -25.09
C ASP A 144 -0.92 -10.61 -23.85
N LYS A 145 -0.43 -10.09 -22.71
CA LYS A 145 -0.38 -10.80 -21.43
C LYS A 145 -0.75 -9.86 -20.29
N PRO A 146 -1.79 -10.17 -19.49
CA PRO A 146 -2.12 -9.39 -18.31
C PRO A 146 -0.94 -9.28 -17.35
N PHE A 147 -0.79 -8.11 -16.75
CA PHE A 147 0.29 -7.83 -15.81
C PHE A 147 -0.19 -6.86 -14.73
N TYR A 148 0.49 -6.83 -13.60
CA TYR A 148 0.26 -5.83 -12.56
C TYR A 148 1.50 -4.93 -12.39
N PHE A 149 1.26 -3.74 -11.86
CA PHE A 149 2.32 -2.84 -11.44
C PHE A 149 2.62 -3.06 -9.95
N GLU A 150 3.91 -3.20 -9.64
CA GLU A 150 4.43 -3.11 -8.29
C GLU A 150 5.32 -1.88 -8.17
N THR A 151 4.96 -0.97 -7.26
CA THR A 151 5.77 0.20 -6.95
C THR A 151 6.51 -0.02 -5.65
N THR A 152 7.84 0.12 -5.68
CA THR A 152 8.69 0.10 -4.49
C THR A 152 8.93 1.53 -4.01
N PHE A 153 8.79 1.74 -2.71
CA PHE A 153 9.02 3.00 -2.01
C PHE A 153 10.09 2.82 -0.94
N PHE A 154 10.89 3.87 -0.74
CA PHE A 154 11.87 3.97 0.32
C PHE A 154 11.41 4.99 1.34
N ARG A 155 11.52 4.64 2.62
CA ARG A 155 11.25 5.57 3.69
C ARG A 155 12.28 6.70 3.66
N LYS A 156 11.80 7.94 3.72
CA LYS A 156 12.65 9.11 3.89
C LYS A 156 13.00 9.24 5.37
N ASN A 157 14.29 9.17 5.68
CA ASN A 157 14.79 9.46 7.02
C ASN A 157 14.74 10.98 7.23
N GLU A 158 14.10 11.41 8.32
CA GLU A 158 14.05 12.81 8.77
C GLU A 158 15.28 13.18 9.60
#